data_AF-A0A965EJK7-F1
#
_entry.id   AF-A0A965EJK7-F1
#
_cell.length_a   1.000
_cell.length_b   1.000
_cell.length_c   1.000
_cell.angle_alpha   90.00
_cell.angle_beta   90.00
_cell.angle_gamma   90.00
#
_symmetry.space_group_name_H-M   'P 1'
#
loop_
_entity.id
_entity.type
_entity.pdbx_description
1 polymer ?
#
loop_
_entity_poly.entity_id
_entity_poly.type
_entity_poly.pdbx_seq_one_letter_code
_entity_poly.pdbx_strand_id
1 'polypeptide(L)'
;MKVGFVFECQPKGSDEQVYTYVAKQLCNGLDIRPENISCMGNKKTLIEESATDVAVMLANGCEYVFIIWDRIPKWGGSGVCADHQAELTANLQWENVNLAQIIFCCIDEMLESWLIADGRGVTNYFQAINHLSPKFNDHSTRAEQTSPKDRLTRYNGRYNESVHNIGIVKALPDFSRAARWNSSFKHFVDNINQICPQTI
;
A
#
# COMPACT_ATOMS: atom_id res chain seq x y z
N MET A 1 3.03 -7.77 -17.74
CA MET A 1 3.40 -6.34 -17.62
C MET A 1 4.39 -6.19 -16.49
N LYS A 2 5.57 -5.60 -16.73
CA LYS A 2 6.59 -5.41 -15.68
C LYS A 2 6.32 -4.13 -14.92
N VAL A 3 6.24 -4.19 -13.59
CA VAL A 3 5.95 -3.02 -12.75
C VAL A 3 6.94 -2.89 -11.60
N GLY A 4 7.28 -1.64 -11.28
CA GLY A 4 8.15 -1.28 -10.17
C GLY A 4 7.35 -0.74 -8.98
N PHE A 5 7.94 -0.84 -7.79
CA PHE A 5 7.41 -0.27 -6.57
C PHE A 5 8.50 0.47 -5.78
N VAL A 6 8.18 1.64 -5.29
CA VAL A 6 8.98 2.39 -4.31
C VAL A 6 8.15 2.57 -3.05
N PHE A 7 8.69 2.18 -1.91
CA PHE A 7 8.02 2.24 -0.61
C PHE A 7 8.76 3.13 0.39
N GLU A 8 8.00 3.82 1.24
CA GLU A 8 8.52 4.51 2.43
C GLU A 8 9.14 3.53 3.46
N CYS A 9 8.69 2.28 3.48
CA CYS A 9 9.08 1.30 4.49
C CYS A 9 10.51 0.75 4.34
N GLN A 10 10.95 0.00 5.35
CA GLN A 10 12.19 -0.78 5.30
C GLN A 10 12.02 -2.02 4.41
N PRO A 11 13.11 -2.56 3.81
CA PRO A 11 13.04 -3.80 3.03
C PRO A 11 12.36 -4.93 3.79
N LYS A 12 11.49 -5.68 3.11
CA LYS A 12 10.63 -6.74 3.65
C LYS A 12 9.63 -6.25 4.71
N GLY A 13 9.36 -4.94 4.75
CA GLY A 13 8.33 -4.34 5.60
C GLY A 13 6.92 -4.83 5.26
N SER A 14 5.96 -4.49 6.12
CA SER A 14 4.54 -4.84 5.91
C SER A 14 4.01 -4.31 4.58
N ASP A 15 4.43 -3.11 4.20
CA ASP A 15 3.94 -2.43 3.01
C ASP A 15 4.37 -3.21 1.77
N GLU A 16 5.68 -3.45 1.59
CA GLU A 16 6.18 -4.25 0.48
C GLU A 16 5.41 -5.58 0.33
N GLN A 17 5.24 -6.31 1.43
CA GLN A 17 4.55 -7.61 1.41
C GLN A 17 3.08 -7.48 1.03
N VAL A 18 2.35 -6.53 1.60
CA VAL A 18 0.90 -6.39 1.38
C VAL A 18 0.60 -5.80 0.01
N TYR A 19 1.27 -4.72 -0.38
CA TYR A 19 1.03 -4.07 -1.68
C TYR A 19 1.33 -5.00 -2.85
N THR A 20 2.47 -5.68 -2.81
CA THR A 20 2.84 -6.60 -3.90
C THR A 20 1.94 -7.84 -3.93
N TYR A 21 1.49 -8.33 -2.78
CA TYR A 21 0.51 -9.41 -2.70
C TYR A 21 -0.82 -8.97 -3.34
N VAL A 22 -1.38 -7.84 -2.92
CA VAL A 22 -2.66 -7.35 -3.43
C VAL A 22 -2.58 -7.07 -4.93
N ALA A 23 -1.50 -6.44 -5.41
CA ALA A 23 -1.28 -6.20 -6.83
C ALA A 23 -1.35 -7.51 -7.64
N LYS A 24 -0.68 -8.57 -7.19
CA LYS A 24 -0.71 -9.89 -7.86
C LYS A 24 -2.08 -10.57 -7.79
N GLN A 25 -2.82 -10.38 -6.71
CA GLN A 25 -4.18 -10.92 -6.59
C GLN A 25 -5.18 -10.18 -7.50
N LEU A 26 -5.00 -8.87 -7.69
CA LEU A 26 -5.80 -8.07 -8.61
C LEU A 26 -5.44 -8.32 -10.07
N CYS A 27 -4.17 -8.56 -10.36
CA CYS A 27 -3.70 -8.94 -11.69
C CYS A 27 -2.51 -9.90 -11.60
N ASN A 28 -2.77 -11.17 -11.91
CA ASN A 28 -1.75 -12.22 -11.91
C ASN A 28 -0.71 -12.05 -13.05
N GLY A 29 -1.00 -11.22 -14.05
CA GLY A 29 -0.09 -10.91 -15.16
C GLY A 29 0.99 -9.85 -14.85
N LEU A 30 1.01 -9.30 -13.62
CA LEU A 30 2.06 -8.38 -13.18
C LEU A 30 3.36 -9.12 -12.86
N ASP A 31 4.44 -8.75 -13.55
CA ASP A 31 5.79 -9.20 -13.26
C ASP A 31 6.42 -8.27 -12.22
N ILE A 32 6.22 -8.61 -10.94
CA ILE A 32 6.82 -7.92 -9.79
C ILE A 32 7.95 -8.81 -9.25
N ARG A 33 9.17 -8.29 -9.34
CA ARG A 33 10.40 -8.98 -8.92
C ARG A 33 11.19 -8.13 -7.93
N PRO A 34 12.03 -8.73 -7.08
CA PRO A 34 12.81 -8.01 -6.08
C PRO A 34 13.66 -6.87 -6.65
N GLU A 35 14.21 -7.02 -7.86
CA GLU A 35 15.01 -5.99 -8.52
C GLU A 35 14.22 -4.76 -8.97
N ASN A 36 12.89 -4.80 -8.96
CA ASN A 36 12.02 -3.66 -9.28
C ASN A 36 11.30 -3.14 -8.02
N ILE A 37 11.82 -3.45 -6.83
CA ILE A 37 11.30 -2.95 -5.56
C ILE A 37 12.41 -2.14 -4.90
N SER A 38 12.09 -0.91 -4.53
CA SER A 38 12.95 -0.07 -3.69
C SER A 38 12.23 0.32 -2.41
N CYS A 39 12.90 0.13 -1.28
CA CYS A 39 12.39 0.45 0.05
C CYS A 39 13.30 1.51 0.66
N MET A 40 12.79 2.75 0.73
CA MET A 40 13.57 3.94 1.07
C MET A 40 13.73 4.12 2.59
N GLY A 41 13.03 3.31 3.39
CA GLY A 41 13.16 3.24 4.84
C GLY A 41 12.55 4.42 5.61
N ASN A 42 12.42 5.59 5.00
CA ASN A 42 11.73 6.75 5.53
C ASN A 42 11.24 7.70 4.42
N LYS A 43 10.31 8.58 4.78
CA LYS A 43 9.68 9.55 3.86
C LYS A 43 10.65 10.53 3.21
N LYS A 44 11.63 11.03 3.98
CA LYS A 44 12.58 12.03 3.47
C LYS A 44 13.40 11.43 2.34
N THR A 45 13.99 10.27 2.58
CA THR A 45 14.74 9.51 1.58
C THR A 45 13.85 9.14 0.39
N LEU A 46 12.59 8.76 0.62
CA LEU A 46 11.65 8.52 -0.49
C LEU A 46 11.46 9.75 -1.38
N ILE A 47 11.28 10.94 -0.80
CA ILE A 47 11.05 12.15 -1.58
C ILE A 47 12.33 12.59 -2.29
N GLU A 48 13.47 12.58 -1.60
CA GLU A 48 14.73 13.14 -2.07
C GLU A 48 15.47 12.21 -3.06
N GLU A 49 15.35 10.88 -2.92
CA GLU A 49 16.25 9.94 -3.60
C GLU A 49 15.52 8.94 -4.53
N SER A 50 14.18 8.81 -4.45
CA SER A 50 13.48 7.77 -5.24
C SER A 50 13.50 7.99 -6.75
N ALA A 51 13.72 9.21 -7.23
CA ALA A 51 13.68 9.54 -8.65
C ALA A 51 14.74 8.75 -9.45
N THR A 52 15.93 8.55 -8.87
CA THR A 52 17.00 7.76 -9.48
C THR A 52 16.62 6.29 -9.58
N ASP A 53 16.05 5.71 -8.53
CA ASP A 53 15.59 4.31 -8.52
C ASP A 53 14.48 4.09 -9.53
N VAL A 54 13.54 5.03 -9.64
CA VAL A 54 12.46 5.01 -10.64
C VAL A 54 13.04 5.03 -12.05
N ALA A 55 14.00 5.91 -12.34
CA ALA A 55 14.65 5.98 -13.64
C ALA A 55 15.33 4.64 -14.00
N VAL A 56 16.02 4.01 -13.04
CA VAL A 56 16.64 2.69 -13.20
C VAL A 56 15.58 1.60 -13.46
N MET A 57 14.47 1.59 -12.73
CA MET A 57 13.37 0.63 -12.93
C MET A 57 12.79 0.74 -14.35
N LEU A 58 12.56 1.96 -14.83
CA LEU A 58 12.05 2.23 -16.18
C LEU A 58 13.07 1.82 -17.25
N ALA A 59 14.35 2.15 -17.07
CA ALA A 59 15.42 1.72 -17.97
C ALA A 59 15.55 0.19 -18.04
N ASN A 60 15.25 -0.51 -16.94
CA ASN A 60 15.18 -1.96 -16.87
C ASN A 60 13.86 -2.55 -17.40
N GLY A 61 13.01 -1.74 -18.02
CA GLY A 61 11.80 -2.18 -18.71
C GLY A 61 10.54 -2.26 -17.85
N CYS A 62 10.50 -1.63 -16.66
CA CYS A 62 9.22 -1.42 -15.98
C CYS A 62 8.34 -0.50 -16.82
N GLU A 63 7.09 -0.90 -17.06
CA GLU A 63 6.11 -0.11 -17.82
C GLU A 63 5.49 0.97 -16.95
N TYR A 64 5.24 0.63 -15.68
CA TYR A 64 4.74 1.54 -14.64
C TYR A 64 5.51 1.36 -13.34
N VAL A 65 5.63 2.45 -12.56
CA VAL A 65 6.22 2.43 -11.22
C VAL A 65 5.26 3.08 -10.23
N PHE A 66 4.93 2.34 -9.16
CA PHE A 66 4.14 2.85 -8.04
C PHE A 66 5.07 3.47 -6.99
N ILE A 67 4.77 4.69 -6.56
CA ILE A 67 5.46 5.33 -5.43
C ILE A 67 4.45 5.44 -4.28
N ILE A 68 4.75 4.80 -3.15
CA ILE A 68 3.78 4.59 -2.07
C ILE A 68 4.33 5.13 -0.74
N TRP A 69 3.56 6.02 -0.10
CA TRP A 69 3.95 6.67 1.17
C TRP A 69 2.74 7.02 2.04
N ASP A 70 2.98 7.16 3.34
CA ASP A 70 1.94 7.56 4.30
C ASP A 70 1.71 9.07 4.25
N ARG A 71 0.44 9.48 4.24
CA ARG A 71 0.05 10.89 4.23
C ARG A 71 0.56 11.68 5.44
N ILE A 72 0.42 11.14 6.64
CA ILE A 72 0.74 11.84 7.89
C ILE A 72 2.15 11.42 8.34
N PRO A 73 3.12 12.34 8.43
CA PRO A 73 4.42 12.02 9.02
C PRO A 73 4.27 11.69 10.51
N LYS A 74 5.12 10.77 11.02
CA LYS A 74 5.09 10.28 12.41
C LYS A 74 5.18 11.38 13.50
N TRP A 75 5.65 12.58 13.15
CA TRP A 75 5.86 13.72 14.06
C TRP A 75 4.84 14.87 13.89
N GLY A 76 3.77 14.66 13.11
CA GLY A 76 2.78 15.70 12.81
C GLY A 76 3.23 16.70 11.72
N GLY A 77 2.27 17.44 11.15
CA GLY A 77 2.48 18.36 10.04
C GLY A 77 1.23 18.52 9.18
N SER A 78 1.30 19.32 8.11
CA SER A 78 0.19 19.53 7.17
C SER A 78 -0.17 18.25 6.41
N GLY A 79 0.75 17.29 6.30
CA GLY A 79 0.50 15.94 5.77
C GLY A 79 -0.27 15.95 4.45
N VAL A 80 0.01 16.94 3.59
CA VAL A 80 -0.74 17.12 2.36
C VAL A 80 -0.05 16.29 1.30
N CYS A 81 -0.72 15.24 0.82
CA CYS A 81 -0.21 14.39 -0.26
C CYS A 81 0.25 15.21 -1.48
N ALA A 82 -0.43 16.34 -1.75
CA ALA A 82 -0.12 17.23 -2.87
C ALA A 82 1.28 17.84 -2.78
N ASP A 83 1.76 18.20 -1.59
CA ASP A 83 3.08 18.82 -1.41
C ASP A 83 4.18 17.79 -1.72
N HIS A 84 4.11 16.60 -1.11
CA HIS A 84 5.04 15.51 -1.41
C HIS A 84 4.96 15.06 -2.87
N GLN A 85 3.75 15.04 -3.46
CA GLN A 85 3.58 14.69 -4.87
C GLN A 85 4.23 15.75 -5.78
N ALA A 86 4.13 17.04 -5.46
CA ALA A 86 4.78 18.11 -6.21
C ALA A 86 6.31 17.99 -6.14
N GLU A 87 6.86 17.72 -4.96
CA GLU A 87 8.29 17.49 -4.78
C GLU A 87 8.78 16.25 -5.53
N LEU A 88 8.09 15.12 -5.39
CA LEU A 88 8.39 13.91 -6.16
C LEU A 88 8.31 14.16 -7.67
N THR A 89 7.30 14.91 -8.12
CA THR A 89 7.13 15.27 -9.54
C THR A 89 8.33 16.07 -10.05
N ALA A 90 8.78 17.06 -9.31
CA ALA A 90 9.94 17.87 -9.68
C ALA A 90 11.22 17.01 -9.78
N ASN A 91 11.44 16.13 -8.80
CA ASN A 91 12.61 15.24 -8.78
C ASN A 91 12.58 14.23 -9.94
N LEU A 92 11.42 13.66 -10.24
CA LEU A 92 11.23 12.75 -11.39
C LEU A 92 11.47 13.46 -12.73
N GLN A 93 10.98 14.69 -12.89
CA GLN A 93 11.20 15.47 -14.09
C GLN A 93 12.68 15.84 -14.28
N TRP A 94 13.39 16.14 -13.18
CA TRP A 94 14.83 16.38 -13.20
C TRP A 94 15.61 15.17 -13.72
N GLU A 95 15.18 13.95 -13.36
CA GLU A 95 15.71 12.68 -13.86
C GLU A 95 15.18 12.29 -15.25
N ASN A 96 14.47 13.18 -15.95
CA ASN A 96 13.84 12.95 -17.26
C ASN A 96 12.86 11.76 -17.27
N VAL A 97 12.22 11.46 -16.14
CA VAL A 97 11.22 10.40 -16.03
C VAL A 97 9.88 10.84 -16.64
N ASN A 98 9.30 9.98 -17.48
CA ASN A 98 7.96 10.19 -18.02
C ASN A 98 6.90 9.95 -16.95
N LEU A 99 6.28 11.03 -16.47
CA LEU A 99 5.25 10.99 -15.42
C LEU A 99 4.02 10.15 -15.77
N ALA A 100 3.73 9.90 -17.06
CA ALA A 100 2.64 9.02 -17.47
C ALA A 100 2.85 7.55 -17.06
N GLN A 101 4.09 7.18 -16.71
CA GLN A 101 4.46 5.85 -16.23
C GLN A 101 4.47 5.78 -14.68
N ILE A 102 4.20 6.88 -14.00
CA ILE A 102 4.31 6.97 -12.54
C ILE A 102 2.93 7.01 -11.90
N ILE A 103 2.73 6.16 -10.90
CA ILE A 103 1.49 6.08 -10.13
C ILE A 103 1.78 6.45 -8.68
N PHE A 104 1.35 7.64 -8.29
CA PHE A 104 1.45 8.13 -6.92
C PHE A 104 0.35 7.52 -6.05
N CYS A 105 0.72 6.89 -4.95
CA CYS A 105 -0.20 6.27 -3.99
C CYS A 105 0.08 6.80 -2.58
N CYS A 106 -0.54 7.93 -2.26
CA CYS A 106 -0.55 8.45 -0.89
C CYS A 106 -1.59 7.70 -0.05
N ILE A 107 -1.17 7.08 1.05
CA ILE A 107 -2.02 6.26 1.91
C ILE A 107 -2.68 7.15 2.98
N ASP A 108 -3.99 6.98 3.17
CA ASP A 108 -4.69 7.62 4.28
C ASP A 108 -4.30 6.96 5.62
N GLU A 109 -3.76 7.76 6.53
CA GLU A 109 -3.19 7.36 7.83
C GLU A 109 -2.04 6.33 7.77
N MET A 110 -2.35 5.05 7.54
CA MET A 110 -1.42 3.91 7.53
C MET A 110 -1.99 2.74 6.72
N LEU A 111 -1.15 1.79 6.29
CA LEU A 111 -1.58 0.54 5.64
C LEU A 111 -2.71 -0.18 6.40
N GLU A 112 -2.65 -0.24 7.73
CA GLU A 112 -3.65 -0.97 8.51
C GLU A 112 -5.06 -0.40 8.38
N SER A 113 -5.22 0.86 7.96
CA SER A 113 -6.53 1.45 7.68
C SER A 113 -7.26 0.67 6.59
N TRP A 114 -6.54 0.09 5.63
CA TRP A 114 -7.08 -0.76 4.57
C TRP A 114 -7.56 -2.10 5.13
N LEU A 115 -6.78 -2.66 6.05
CA LEU A 115 -7.01 -3.98 6.63
C LEU A 115 -8.22 -4.00 7.56
N ILE A 116 -8.48 -2.90 8.26
CA ILE A 116 -9.64 -2.78 9.16
C ILE A 116 -10.91 -2.30 8.46
N ALA A 117 -10.78 -1.73 7.26
CA ALA A 117 -11.93 -1.27 6.48
C ALA A 117 -12.89 -2.44 6.23
N ASP A 118 -12.36 -3.59 5.79
CA ASP A 118 -13.08 -4.86 5.68
C ASP A 118 -12.70 -5.80 6.82
N GLY A 119 -13.55 -5.85 7.85
CA GLY A 119 -13.34 -6.64 9.05
C GLY A 119 -13.37 -8.16 8.83
N ARG A 120 -13.77 -8.63 7.63
CA ARG A 120 -13.72 -10.06 7.27
C ARG A 120 -12.30 -10.60 7.33
N GLY A 121 -11.31 -9.87 6.83
CA GLY A 121 -9.91 -10.32 6.83
C GLY A 121 -9.38 -10.53 8.26
N VAL A 122 -9.64 -9.55 9.14
CA VAL A 122 -9.26 -9.62 10.56
C VAL A 122 -9.96 -10.79 11.25
N THR A 123 -11.28 -10.90 11.07
CA THR A 123 -12.08 -11.98 11.64
C THR A 123 -11.56 -13.35 11.19
N ASN A 124 -11.41 -13.56 9.89
CA ASN A 124 -11.02 -14.85 9.31
C ASN A 124 -9.61 -15.26 9.76
N TYR A 125 -8.66 -14.32 9.75
CA TYR A 125 -7.28 -14.60 10.16
C TYR A 125 -7.20 -15.00 11.63
N PHE A 126 -7.80 -14.22 12.53
CA PHE A 126 -7.71 -14.52 13.96
C PHE A 126 -8.59 -15.72 14.38
N GLN A 127 -9.70 -15.98 13.70
CA GLN A 127 -10.48 -17.20 13.91
C GLN A 127 -9.77 -18.46 13.41
N ALA A 128 -8.95 -18.36 12.36
CA ALA A 128 -8.11 -19.48 11.93
C ALA A 128 -7.03 -19.85 12.97
N ILE A 129 -6.51 -18.87 13.71
CA ILE A 129 -5.55 -19.08 14.80
C ILE A 129 -6.25 -19.54 16.09
N ASN A 130 -7.36 -18.89 16.42
CA ASN A 130 -8.18 -19.15 17.59
C ASN A 130 -9.66 -18.95 17.24
N HIS A 131 -10.37 -20.05 17.04
CA HIS A 131 -11.80 -20.05 16.64
C HIS A 131 -12.73 -19.29 17.59
N LEU A 132 -12.32 -19.04 18.84
CA LEU A 132 -13.09 -18.26 19.83
C LEU A 132 -12.94 -16.75 19.65
N SER A 133 -12.08 -16.29 18.74
CA SER A 133 -11.89 -14.85 18.49
C SER A 133 -13.21 -14.22 18.04
N PRO A 134 -13.66 -13.11 18.67
CA PRO A 134 -14.93 -12.48 18.31
C PRO A 134 -14.88 -11.91 16.89
N LYS A 135 -16.03 -11.64 16.27
CA LYS A 135 -16.04 -10.97 14.97
C LYS A 135 -15.45 -9.56 15.09
N PHE A 136 -14.63 -9.18 14.13
CA PHE A 136 -14.13 -7.82 13.95
C PHE A 136 -15.04 -7.10 12.95
N ASN A 137 -15.68 -6.01 13.40
CA ASN A 137 -16.60 -5.26 12.55
C ASN A 137 -15.85 -4.46 11.48
N ASP A 138 -16.54 -4.22 10.37
CA ASP A 138 -16.07 -3.32 9.32
C ASP A 138 -15.91 -1.89 9.87
N HIS A 139 -14.83 -1.21 9.48
CA HIS A 139 -14.62 0.20 9.78
C HIS A 139 -14.85 0.99 8.49
N SER A 140 -16.12 1.22 8.17
CA SER A 140 -16.57 1.65 6.85
C SER A 140 -16.35 3.14 6.54
N THR A 141 -16.03 3.94 7.56
CA THR A 141 -15.82 5.39 7.44
C THR A 141 -14.40 5.78 7.78
N ARG A 142 -13.95 6.92 7.24
CA ARG A 142 -12.63 7.48 7.56
C ARG A 142 -12.41 7.68 9.06
N ALA A 143 -13.42 8.14 9.80
CA ALA A 143 -13.33 8.36 11.24
C ALA A 143 -13.11 7.03 12.00
N GLU A 144 -13.74 5.95 11.55
CA GLU A 144 -13.56 4.61 12.10
C GLU A 144 -12.20 4.00 11.73
N GLN A 145 -11.61 4.41 10.62
CA GLN A 145 -10.31 3.93 10.17
C GLN A 145 -9.12 4.63 10.83
N THR A 146 -9.39 5.58 11.72
CA THR A 146 -8.34 6.29 12.47
C THR A 146 -7.66 5.40 13.51
N SER A 147 -6.36 5.61 13.73
CA SER A 147 -5.54 4.84 14.70
C SER A 147 -5.68 3.31 14.55
N PRO A 148 -5.51 2.75 13.35
CA PRO A 148 -5.86 1.36 13.05
C PRO A 148 -5.03 0.34 13.84
N LYS A 149 -3.76 0.64 14.15
CA LYS A 149 -2.90 -0.22 14.96
C LYS A 149 -3.40 -0.38 16.39
N ASP A 150 -3.91 0.70 17.00
CA ASP A 150 -4.48 0.65 18.34
C ASP A 150 -5.74 -0.22 18.37
N ARG A 151 -6.55 -0.17 17.32
CA ARG A 151 -7.76 -1.00 17.19
C ARG A 151 -7.40 -2.49 17.09
N LEU A 152 -6.44 -2.84 16.24
CA LEU A 152 -5.95 -4.21 16.11
C LEU A 152 -5.30 -4.71 17.40
N THR A 153 -4.55 -3.84 18.09
CA THR A 153 -3.93 -4.14 19.39
C THR A 153 -4.99 -4.38 20.47
N ARG A 154 -6.04 -3.56 20.55
CA ARG A 154 -7.15 -3.77 21.50
C ARG A 154 -7.93 -5.06 21.20
N TYR A 155 -8.06 -5.42 19.93
CA TYR A 155 -8.78 -6.63 19.53
C TYR A 155 -8.02 -7.92 19.87
N ASN A 156 -6.72 -8.00 19.56
CA ASN A 156 -5.94 -9.23 19.71
C ASN A 156 -4.97 -9.24 20.92
N GLY A 157 -4.67 -8.09 21.52
CA GLY A 157 -3.73 -7.94 22.64
C GLY A 157 -2.25 -8.16 22.31
N ARG A 158 -1.93 -8.78 21.15
CA ARG A 158 -0.56 -9.09 20.70
C ARG A 158 -0.37 -8.80 19.21
N TYR A 159 -0.95 -7.72 18.72
CA TYR A 159 -0.82 -7.37 17.31
C TYR A 159 0.66 -7.14 16.91
N ASN A 160 1.09 -7.79 15.83
CA ASN A 160 2.43 -7.66 15.24
C ASN A 160 2.27 -7.39 13.74
N GLU A 161 2.64 -6.19 13.29
CA GLU A 161 2.45 -5.73 11.92
C GLU A 161 3.17 -6.61 10.88
N SER A 162 4.37 -7.10 11.18
CA SER A 162 5.18 -7.88 10.23
C SER A 162 4.58 -9.27 9.95
N VAL A 163 3.76 -9.78 10.86
CA VAL A 163 3.14 -11.11 10.72
C VAL A 163 1.66 -10.99 10.37
N HIS A 164 0.94 -10.13 11.09
CA HIS A 164 -0.51 -10.09 11.01
C HIS A 164 -1.01 -9.36 9.77
N ASN A 165 -0.32 -8.33 9.27
CA ASN A 165 -0.81 -7.59 8.10
C ASN A 165 -0.94 -8.47 6.87
N ILE A 166 0.10 -9.24 6.57
CA ILE A 166 0.09 -10.17 5.45
C ILE A 166 -0.90 -11.33 5.68
N GLY A 167 -1.09 -11.76 6.93
CA GLY A 167 -2.08 -12.78 7.27
C GLY A 167 -3.52 -12.31 7.10
N ILE A 168 -3.83 -11.11 7.59
CA ILE A 168 -5.14 -10.46 7.49
C ILE A 168 -5.51 -10.23 6.02
N VAL A 169 -4.60 -9.67 5.21
CA VAL A 169 -4.91 -9.41 3.79
C VAL A 169 -5.11 -10.70 2.99
N LYS A 170 -4.38 -11.78 3.31
CA LYS A 170 -4.56 -13.10 2.69
C LYS A 170 -5.88 -13.77 3.06
N ALA A 171 -6.45 -13.41 4.21
CA ALA A 171 -7.71 -13.95 4.71
C ALA A 171 -8.94 -13.17 4.21
N LEU A 172 -8.74 -12.08 3.45
CA LEU A 172 -9.83 -11.38 2.78
C LEU A 172 -10.44 -12.26 1.67
N PRO A 173 -11.77 -12.38 1.59
CA PRO A 173 -12.41 -13.11 0.49
C PRO A 173 -12.23 -12.42 -0.87
N ASP A 174 -12.16 -11.10 -0.85
CA ASP A 174 -12.04 -10.21 -1.99
C ASP A 174 -11.62 -8.80 -1.49
N PHE A 175 -11.24 -7.91 -2.39
CA PHE A 175 -10.85 -6.53 -2.04
C PHE A 175 -11.96 -5.49 -2.21
N SER A 176 -13.15 -5.89 -2.67
CA SER A 176 -14.21 -4.97 -3.11
C SER A 176 -14.71 -4.06 -1.98
N ARG A 177 -14.86 -4.62 -0.77
CA ARG A 177 -15.36 -3.89 0.38
C ARG A 177 -14.34 -2.91 0.94
N ALA A 178 -13.10 -3.35 1.11
CA ALA A 178 -12.03 -2.46 1.55
C ALA A 178 -11.85 -1.31 0.53
N ALA A 179 -11.88 -1.60 -0.78
CA ALA A 179 -11.80 -0.57 -1.82
C ALA A 179 -13.03 0.35 -1.83
N ARG A 180 -14.20 -0.13 -1.43
CA ARG A 180 -15.40 0.72 -1.28
C ARG A 180 -15.26 1.71 -0.12
N TRP A 181 -14.60 1.32 0.96
CA TRP A 181 -14.61 2.07 2.22
C TRP A 181 -13.34 2.87 2.51
N ASN A 182 -12.24 2.59 1.81
CA ASN A 182 -10.99 3.33 1.96
C ASN A 182 -10.58 3.93 0.61
N SER A 183 -10.53 5.27 0.54
CA SER A 183 -10.21 6.02 -0.68
C SER A 183 -8.81 5.75 -1.21
N SER A 184 -7.80 5.70 -0.34
CA SER A 184 -6.44 5.41 -0.76
C SER A 184 -6.29 3.97 -1.26
N PHE A 185 -7.00 3.02 -0.66
CA PHE A 185 -7.02 1.65 -1.18
C PHE A 185 -7.75 1.55 -2.52
N LYS A 186 -8.88 2.24 -2.65
CA LYS A 186 -9.61 2.36 -3.92
C LYS A 186 -8.69 2.87 -5.02
N HIS A 187 -7.95 3.95 -4.75
CA HIS A 187 -7.03 4.54 -5.69
C HIS A 187 -5.98 3.53 -6.16
N PHE A 188 -5.39 2.77 -5.24
CA PHE A 188 -4.45 1.70 -5.59
C PHE A 188 -5.08 0.61 -6.46
N VAL A 189 -6.26 0.10 -6.07
CA VAL A 189 -7.01 -0.92 -6.81
C VAL A 189 -7.37 -0.46 -8.21
N ASP A 190 -7.91 0.77 -8.33
CA ASP A 190 -8.32 1.35 -9.61
C ASP A 190 -7.12 1.49 -10.56
N ASN A 191 -5.96 1.95 -10.06
CA ASN A 191 -4.74 2.08 -10.88
C ASN A 191 -4.21 0.72 -11.35
N ILE A 192 -4.22 -0.31 -10.49
CA ILE A 192 -3.84 -1.66 -10.89
C ILE A 192 -4.77 -2.18 -12.00
N ASN A 193 -6.08 -2.00 -11.85
CA ASN A 193 -7.07 -2.42 -12.85
C ASN A 193 -6.95 -1.63 -14.16
N GLN A 194 -6.53 -0.37 -14.11
CA GLN A 194 -6.32 0.46 -15.28
C GLN A 194 -5.12 -0.02 -16.12
N ILE A 195 -4.01 -0.35 -15.48
CA ILE A 195 -2.80 -0.80 -16.19
C ILE A 195 -2.87 -2.30 -16.55
N CYS A 196 -3.64 -3.07 -15.80
CA CYS A 196 -3.91 -4.48 -16.09
C CYS A 196 -5.41 -4.73 -16.16
N PRO A 197 -6.09 -4.32 -17.25
CA PRO A 197 -7.49 -4.64 -17.43
C PRO A 197 -7.64 -6.16 -17.56
N GLN A 198 -8.50 -6.74 -16.72
CA GLN A 198 -8.88 -8.15 -16.82
C GLN A 198 -9.42 -8.39 -18.23
N THR A 199 -8.74 -9.24 -19.00
CA THR A 199 -9.26 -9.69 -20.30
C THR A 199 -10.44 -10.61 -19.99
N ILE A 200 -11.66 -10.11 -20.20
CA ILE A 200 -12.91 -10.89 -20.06
C ILE A 200 -12.92 -12.01 -21.09
#